data_AF-A0A3L7RY86-F1
#
_entry.id   AF-A0A3L7RY86-F1
#
_cell.length_a   1.000
_cell.length_b   1.000
_cell.length_c   1.000
_cell.angle_alpha   90.00
_cell.angle_beta   90.00
_cell.angle_gamma   90.00
#
_symmetry.space_group_name_H-M   'P 1'
#
loop_
_entity.id
_entity.type
_entity.pdbx_description
1 polymer ?
#
loop_
_entity_poly.entity_id
_entity_poly.type
_entity_poly.pdbx_seq_one_letter_code
_entity_poly.pdbx_strand_id
1 'polypeptide(L)'
;MNDTVSVDFQFSIKPQGRGARKRMVEKTGTSKETKPLERIPRIARYMALAIHFEGLIKKGVVTDFADLARLGHVTRARVTQIMNLRLLAPEIQEDILLQVSNHVTRDQIGLKEIQEISMYLSWSKQRSAWFKLKRTNG
;
A
#
# COMPACT_ATOMS: atom_id res chain seq x y z
N MET A 1 12.06 -28.69 -7.70
CA MET A 1 13.10 -27.65 -7.59
C MET A 1 12.36 -26.36 -7.28
N ASN A 2 12.46 -25.85 -6.05
CA ASN A 2 11.74 -24.64 -5.63
C ASN A 2 12.64 -23.44 -5.86
N ASP A 3 12.37 -22.70 -6.92
CA ASP A 3 13.05 -21.43 -7.18
C ASP A 3 12.65 -20.43 -6.11
N THR A 4 13.64 -20.03 -5.30
CA THR A 4 13.47 -19.06 -4.24
C THR A 4 13.35 -17.67 -4.85
N VAL A 5 12.14 -17.14 -4.95
CA VAL A 5 11.91 -15.75 -5.35
C VAL A 5 12.29 -14.85 -4.18
N SER A 6 13.52 -14.33 -4.19
CA SER A 6 14.00 -13.32 -3.24
C SER A 6 13.63 -11.93 -3.76
N VAL A 7 12.93 -11.14 -2.95
CA VAL A 7 12.66 -9.72 -3.22
C VAL A 7 13.42 -8.91 -2.18
N ASP A 8 14.53 -8.31 -2.59
CA ASP A 8 15.32 -7.43 -1.73
C ASP A 8 14.57 -6.12 -1.48
N PHE A 9 14.30 -5.81 -0.22
CA PHE A 9 13.89 -4.48 0.21
C PHE A 9 14.99 -3.86 1.07
N GLN A 10 15.65 -2.82 0.56
CA GLN A 10 16.58 -2.02 1.36
C GLN A 10 15.81 -1.14 2.36
N PHE A 11 16.21 -1.20 3.63
CA PHE A 11 15.86 -0.21 4.65
C PHE A 11 17.12 0.12 5.46
N SER A 12 17.19 1.34 6.01
CA SER A 12 18.28 1.73 6.92
C SER A 12 17.71 2.00 8.32
N ILE A 13 18.51 1.79 9.36
CA ILE A 13 18.14 1.94 10.78
C ILE A 13 19.10 2.95 11.40
N LYS A 14 18.58 4.04 11.99
CA LYS A 14 19.38 4.93 12.84
C LYS A 14 19.13 4.65 14.31
N PRO A 15 20.18 4.53 15.14
CA PRO A 15 20.02 4.49 16.59
C PRO A 15 19.75 5.91 17.14
N GLN A 16 18.81 6.03 18.07
CA GLN A 16 18.54 7.27 18.80
C GLN A 16 18.43 6.96 20.30
N GLY A 17 19.48 7.31 21.07
CA GLY A 17 19.48 7.33 22.54
C GLY A 17 19.37 5.98 23.28
N ARG A 18 19.99 5.89 24.47
CA ARG A 18 19.87 4.72 25.36
C ARG A 18 18.43 4.60 25.86
N GLY A 19 17.71 3.57 25.41
CA GLY A 19 16.40 3.16 25.95
C GLY A 19 15.18 3.33 25.03
N ALA A 20 15.31 3.96 23.86
CA ALA A 20 14.19 4.09 22.91
C ALA A 20 14.04 2.83 22.03
N ARG A 21 12.79 2.41 21.75
CA ARG A 21 12.50 1.31 20.80
C ARG A 21 13.16 1.61 19.45
N LYS A 22 14.03 0.69 18.98
CA LYS A 22 14.69 0.77 17.66
C LYS A 22 13.62 0.95 16.57
N ARG A 23 13.57 2.13 15.96
CA ARG A 23 12.69 2.44 14.83
C ARG A 23 13.55 2.44 13.57
N MET A 24 13.12 1.73 12.52
CA MET A 24 13.78 1.79 11.21
C MET A 24 13.74 3.23 10.70
N VAL A 25 14.91 3.78 10.35
CA VAL A 25 15.09 5.14 9.82
C VAL A 25 16.10 5.08 8.69
N GLU A 26 15.65 5.30 7.47
CA GLU A 26 16.49 5.36 6.29
C GLU A 26 17.54 6.49 6.41
N LYS A 27 18.85 6.23 6.20
CA LYS A 27 19.86 7.30 6.00
C LYS A 27 20.61 7.16 4.67
N THR A 28 20.55 8.31 4.01
CA THR A 28 21.09 8.82 2.75
C THR A 28 22.62 8.87 2.66
N GLY A 29 23.13 8.61 1.45
CA GLY A 29 24.41 9.09 0.90
C GLY A 29 24.43 8.68 -0.58
N THR A 30 24.48 9.53 -1.59
CA THR A 30 25.29 10.74 -1.84
C THR A 30 24.44 11.77 -2.59
N SER A 31 24.83 13.05 -2.48
CA SER A 31 24.26 14.17 -3.25
C SER A 31 24.54 14.01 -4.75
N LYS A 32 23.77 13.15 -5.41
CA LYS A 32 23.39 13.39 -6.80
C LYS A 32 22.09 14.19 -6.70
N GLU A 33 22.00 15.28 -7.43
CA GLU A 33 20.81 16.10 -7.53
C GLU A 33 19.62 15.23 -7.96
N THR A 34 18.95 14.60 -6.99
CA THR A 34 17.77 13.79 -7.24
C THR A 34 16.65 14.79 -7.42
N LYS A 35 16.43 15.18 -8.67
CA LYS A 35 15.12 15.59 -9.18
C LYS A 35 14.06 14.85 -8.35
N PRO A 36 13.11 15.53 -7.67
CA PRO A 36 12.25 14.87 -6.69
C PRO A 36 11.62 13.66 -7.36
N LEU A 37 12.09 12.45 -7.02
CA LEU A 37 11.52 11.21 -7.52
C LEU A 37 10.05 11.29 -7.11
N GLU A 38 9.15 11.28 -8.09
CA GLU A 38 7.71 11.32 -7.85
C GLU A 38 7.38 10.26 -6.80
N ARG A 39 7.07 10.71 -5.58
CA ARG A 39 6.90 9.80 -4.45
C ARG A 39 5.54 9.14 -4.60
N ILE A 40 5.54 7.88 -5.03
CA ILE A 40 4.33 7.08 -5.19
C ILE A 40 3.59 7.03 -3.84
N PRO A 41 2.30 7.44 -3.79
CA PRO A 41 1.50 7.38 -2.56
C PRO A 41 1.52 5.98 -1.96
N ARG A 42 1.54 5.91 -0.63
CA ARG A 42 1.57 4.62 0.09
C ARG A 42 0.37 3.74 -0.25
N ILE A 43 -0.81 4.36 -0.43
CA ILE A 43 -2.03 3.64 -0.81
C ILE A 43 -1.96 3.05 -2.22
N ALA A 44 -1.34 3.75 -3.17
CA ALA A 44 -1.13 3.25 -4.53
C ALA A 44 -0.25 2.00 -4.54
N ARG A 45 0.82 1.99 -3.72
CA ARG A 45 1.65 0.80 -3.51
C ARG A 45 0.86 -0.37 -2.93
N TYR A 46 -0.09 -0.12 -2.03
CA TYR A 46 -0.95 -1.19 -1.51
C TYR A 46 -1.94 -1.70 -2.53
N MET A 47 -2.51 -0.84 -3.37
CA MET A 47 -3.36 -1.28 -4.46
C MET A 47 -2.59 -2.19 -5.43
N ALA A 48 -1.40 -1.76 -5.85
CA ALA A 48 -0.54 -2.56 -6.72
C ALA A 48 -0.20 -3.93 -6.08
N LEU A 49 0.10 -3.94 -4.78
CA LEU A 49 0.38 -5.19 -4.07
C LEU A 49 -0.85 -6.10 -3.98
N ALA A 50 -2.05 -5.54 -3.78
CA ALA A 50 -3.28 -6.30 -3.75
C ALA A 50 -3.55 -6.99 -5.09
N ILE A 51 -3.36 -6.29 -6.21
CA ILE A 51 -3.47 -6.84 -7.58
C ILE A 51 -2.42 -7.95 -7.78
N HIS A 52 -1.17 -7.71 -7.36
CA HIS A 52 -0.11 -8.72 -7.46
C HIS A 52 -0.44 -9.99 -6.66
N PHE A 53 -0.90 -9.84 -5.42
CA PHE A 53 -1.29 -10.96 -4.55
C PHE A 53 -2.47 -11.75 -5.09
N GLU A 54 -3.47 -11.09 -5.67
CA GLU A 54 -4.53 -11.80 -6.40
C GLU A 54 -3.95 -12.67 -7.53
N GLY A 55 -3.00 -12.13 -8.29
CA GLY A 55 -2.32 -12.87 -9.34
C GLY A 55 -1.58 -14.10 -8.82
N LEU A 56 -0.87 -13.98 -7.68
CA LEU A 56 -0.18 -15.12 -7.04
C LEU A 56 -1.15 -16.20 -6.58
N ILE A 57 -2.29 -15.81 -5.98
CA ILE A 57 -3.32 -16.74 -5.52
C ILE A 57 -3.97 -17.44 -6.72
N LYS A 58 -4.34 -16.70 -7.77
CA LYS A 58 -4.95 -17.27 -8.99
C LYS A 58 -4.02 -18.27 -9.68
N LYS A 59 -2.71 -18.04 -9.63
CA LYS A 59 -1.69 -18.94 -10.20
C LYS A 59 -1.35 -20.13 -9.28
N GLY A 60 -1.91 -20.18 -8.06
CA GLY A 60 -1.59 -21.22 -7.08
C GLY A 60 -0.17 -21.13 -6.50
N VAL A 61 0.55 -20.02 -6.73
CA VAL A 61 1.90 -19.79 -6.18
C VAL A 61 1.83 -19.58 -4.66
N VAL A 62 0.74 -18.97 -4.20
CA VAL A 62 0.45 -18.76 -2.78
C VAL A 62 -0.94 -19.29 -2.49
N THR A 63 -1.07 -20.07 -1.41
CA THR A 63 -2.29 -20.82 -1.12
C THR A 63 -3.40 -19.97 -0.52
N ASP A 64 -3.05 -19.06 0.39
CA ASP A 64 -4.01 -18.21 1.09
C ASP A 64 -3.37 -16.93 1.67
N PHE A 65 -4.18 -16.14 2.38
CA PHE A 65 -3.72 -14.89 3.01
C PHE A 65 -2.80 -15.13 4.22
N ALA A 66 -2.88 -16.28 4.88
CA ALA A 66 -1.96 -16.63 5.96
C ALA A 66 -0.57 -16.94 5.41
N ASP A 67 -0.51 -17.55 4.23
CA ASP A 67 0.72 -17.83 3.52
C ASP A 67 1.39 -16.56 3.01
N LEU A 68 0.63 -15.63 2.42
CA LEU A 68 1.11 -14.27 2.12
C LEU A 68 1.66 -13.56 3.36
N ALA A 69 1.00 -13.71 4.51
CA ALA A 69 1.42 -13.05 5.75
C ALA A 69 2.76 -13.62 6.26
N ARG A 70 2.92 -14.95 6.22
CA ARG A 70 4.18 -15.62 6.58
C ARG A 70 5.32 -15.22 5.66
N LEU A 71 5.12 -15.28 4.35
CA LEU A 71 6.13 -14.92 3.34
C LEU A 71 6.51 -13.43 3.41
N GLY A 72 5.53 -12.56 3.66
CA GLY A 72 5.76 -11.12 3.77
C GLY A 72 6.22 -10.65 5.15
N HIS A 73 6.39 -11.55 6.13
CA HIS A 73 6.69 -11.22 7.53
C HIS A 73 5.76 -10.14 8.13
N VAL A 74 4.48 -10.19 7.79
CA VAL A 74 3.44 -9.27 8.26
C VAL A 74 2.31 -10.02 8.94
N THR A 75 1.46 -9.31 9.68
CA THR A 75 0.28 -9.93 10.27
C THR A 75 -0.76 -10.29 9.20
N ARG A 76 -1.57 -11.31 9.46
CA ARG A 76 -2.72 -11.64 8.60
C ARG A 76 -3.67 -10.45 8.43
N ALA A 77 -3.91 -9.71 9.51
CA ALA A 77 -4.72 -8.49 9.46
C ALA A 77 -4.17 -7.46 8.47
N ARG A 78 -2.84 -7.35 8.36
CA ARG A 78 -2.21 -6.45 7.39
C ARG A 78 -2.45 -6.89 5.95
N VAL A 79 -2.32 -8.19 5.67
CA VAL A 79 -2.65 -8.76 4.36
C VAL A 79 -4.11 -8.51 4.03
N THR A 80 -5.03 -8.76 4.97
CA THR A 80 -6.46 -8.49 4.78
C THR A 80 -6.72 -7.03 4.41
N GLN A 81 -6.12 -6.06 5.11
CA GLN A 81 -6.28 -4.65 4.77
C GLN A 81 -5.84 -4.34 3.34
N ILE A 82 -4.72 -4.92 2.90
CA ILE A 82 -4.23 -4.74 1.54
C ILE A 82 -5.19 -5.40 0.54
N MET A 83 -5.63 -6.63 0.80
CA MET A 83 -6.54 -7.37 -0.08
C MET A 83 -7.93 -6.74 -0.19
N ASN A 84 -8.42 -6.08 0.85
CA ASN A 84 -9.69 -5.33 0.83
C ASN A 84 -9.69 -4.20 -0.20
N LEU A 85 -8.53 -3.70 -0.63
CA LEU A 85 -8.47 -2.67 -1.66
C LEU A 85 -9.07 -3.12 -3.00
N ARG A 86 -9.04 -4.42 -3.29
CA ARG A 86 -9.68 -5.00 -4.48
C ARG A 86 -11.21 -5.03 -4.45
N LEU A 87 -11.82 -4.79 -3.29
CA LEU A 87 -13.28 -4.68 -3.14
C LEU A 87 -13.81 -3.29 -3.54
N LEU A 88 -12.90 -2.32 -3.78
CA LEU A 88 -13.28 -0.99 -4.23
C LEU A 88 -13.85 -1.03 -5.65
N ALA A 89 -14.72 -0.08 -5.97
CA ALA A 89 -15.22 0.12 -7.32
C ALA A 89 -14.05 0.34 -8.29
N PRO A 90 -14.11 -0.20 -9.52
CA PRO A 90 -12.99 -0.12 -10.47
C PRO A 90 -12.46 1.29 -10.68
N GLU A 91 -13.34 2.29 -10.77
CA GLU A 91 -12.94 3.68 -11.00
C GLU A 91 -12.15 4.26 -9.81
N ILE A 92 -12.43 3.79 -8.58
CA ILE A 92 -11.67 4.19 -7.38
C ILE A 92 -10.29 3.52 -7.40
N GLN A 93 -10.21 2.27 -7.85
CA GLN A 93 -8.92 1.57 -7.97
C GLN A 93 -8.02 2.26 -8.99
N GLU A 94 -8.57 2.64 -10.15
CA GLU A 94 -7.87 3.41 -11.17
C GLU A 94 -7.41 4.77 -10.63
N ASP A 95 -8.30 5.51 -9.95
CA ASP A 95 -7.96 6.81 -9.36
C ASP A 95 -6.81 6.70 -8.35
N ILE A 96 -6.81 5.67 -7.50
CA ILE A 96 -5.72 5.39 -6.55
C ILE A 96 -4.39 5.11 -7.27
N LEU A 97 -4.41 4.41 -8.40
CA LEU A 97 -3.21 4.04 -9.16
C LEU A 97 -2.69 5.19 -10.02
N LEU A 98 -3.58 6.03 -10.56
CA LEU A 98 -3.26 7.06 -11.56
C LEU A 98 -2.99 8.44 -10.94
N GLN A 99 -3.36 8.69 -9.68
CA GLN A 99 -3.13 9.97 -8.99
C GLN A 99 -1.66 10.25 -8.57
N VAL A 100 -0.68 9.58 -9.16
CA VAL A 100 0.75 9.76 -8.82
C VAL A 100 1.23 11.21 -9.04
N SER A 101 0.56 11.99 -9.91
CA SER A 101 1.00 13.32 -10.35
C SER A 101 0.45 14.52 -9.55
N ASN A 102 -0.56 14.37 -8.69
CA ASN A 102 -1.13 15.51 -7.96
C ASN A 102 -0.40 15.74 -6.62
N HIS A 103 0.60 16.64 -6.63
CA HIS A 103 1.51 16.92 -5.50
C HIS A 103 0.82 17.30 -4.17
N VAL A 104 -0.44 17.76 -4.19
CA VAL A 104 -1.16 18.30 -3.02
C VAL A 104 -1.90 17.21 -2.22
N THR A 105 -2.26 16.09 -2.84
CA THR A 105 -3.15 15.07 -2.25
C THR A 105 -2.39 13.85 -1.70
N ARG A 106 -1.06 13.78 -1.91
CA ARG A 106 -0.24 12.56 -1.77
C ARG A 106 -0.22 11.90 -0.38
N ASP A 107 -0.54 12.64 0.68
CA ASP A 107 -0.54 12.14 2.08
C ASP A 107 -1.88 12.34 2.81
N GLN A 108 -2.92 12.88 2.17
CA GLN A 108 -4.18 13.19 2.87
C GLN A 108 -5.15 12.01 2.96
N ILE A 109 -5.08 11.08 2.00
CA ILE A 109 -5.93 9.89 1.98
C ILE A 109 -5.17 8.73 2.62
N GLY A 110 -5.50 8.46 3.88
CA GLY A 110 -4.94 7.36 4.65
C GLY A 110 -5.55 6.01 4.29
N LEU A 111 -4.92 4.94 4.81
CA LEU A 111 -5.43 3.58 4.63
C LEU A 111 -6.78 3.39 5.34
N LYS A 112 -7.00 4.07 6.47
CA LYS A 112 -8.20 3.87 7.30
C LYS A 112 -9.46 4.26 6.54
N GLU A 113 -9.46 5.44 5.93
CA GLU A 113 -10.56 6.00 5.16
C GLU A 113 -10.89 5.09 3.98
N ILE A 114 -9.87 4.57 3.30
CA ILE A 114 -10.05 3.61 2.20
C ILE A 114 -10.63 2.28 2.68
N GLN A 115 -10.19 1.78 3.84
CA GLN A 115 -10.76 0.57 4.43
C GLN A 115 -12.25 0.77 4.72
N GLU A 116 -12.65 1.91 5.28
CA GLU A 116 -14.06 2.22 5.53
C GLU A 116 -14.88 2.22 4.24
N ILE A 117 -14.36 2.80 3.15
CA ILE A 117 -15.01 2.77 1.84
C ILE A 117 -15.15 1.33 1.32
N SER A 118 -14.11 0.50 1.45
CA SER A 118 -14.14 -0.89 0.97
C SER A 118 -15.19 -1.77 1.65
N MET A 119 -15.71 -1.37 2.81
CA MET A 119 -16.75 -2.11 3.54
C MET A 119 -18.15 -1.91 2.96
N TYR A 120 -18.38 -0.91 2.11
CA TYR A 120 -19.68 -0.75 1.46
C TYR A 120 -19.86 -1.81 0.36
N LEU A 121 -20.92 -2.63 0.48
CA LEU A 121 -21.29 -3.62 -0.55
C LEU A 121 -21.75 -3.00 -1.88
N SER A 122 -22.18 -1.73 -1.87
CA SER A 122 -22.66 -1.02 -3.08
C SER A 122 -21.59 -0.09 -3.60
N TRP A 123 -21.15 -0.28 -4.85
CA TRP A 123 -20.23 0.63 -5.53
C TRP A 123 -20.75 2.06 -5.63
N SER A 124 -22.06 2.27 -5.76
CA SER A 124 -22.64 3.63 -5.74
C SER A 124 -22.39 4.33 -4.39
N LYS A 125 -22.49 3.60 -3.27
CA LYS A 125 -22.15 4.13 -1.94
C LYS A 125 -20.65 4.38 -1.82
N GLN A 126 -19.82 3.48 -2.34
CA GLN A 126 -18.37 3.67 -2.37
C GLN A 126 -17.97 4.93 -3.14
N ARG A 127 -18.52 5.12 -4.36
CA ARG A 127 -18.27 6.32 -5.18
C ARG A 127 -18.70 7.60 -4.46
N SER A 128 -19.88 7.60 -3.84
CA SER A 128 -20.35 8.76 -3.05
C SER A 128 -19.40 9.09 -1.89
N ALA A 129 -18.96 8.09 -1.13
CA ALA A 129 -17.99 8.27 -0.05
C ALA A 129 -16.63 8.75 -0.56
N TRP A 130 -16.16 8.20 -1.69
CA TRP A 130 -14.91 8.59 -2.34
C TRP A 130 -14.92 10.05 -2.80
N PHE A 131 -15.98 10.50 -3.46
CA PHE A 131 -16.11 11.90 -3.87
C PHE A 131 -16.16 12.85 -2.67
N LYS A 132 -16.84 12.47 -1.59
CA LYS A 132 -16.85 13.26 -0.34
C LYS A 132 -15.44 13.35 0.25
N LEU A 133 -14.73 12.22 0.35
CA LEU A 133 -13.37 12.16 0.87
C LEU A 133 -12.41 13.06 0.07
N LYS A 134 -12.46 13.00 -1.26
CA LYS A 134 -11.64 13.86 -2.13
C LYS A 134 -11.96 15.35 -2.01
N ARG A 135 -13.20 15.71 -1.68
CA ARG A 135 -13.59 17.12 -1.45
C ARG A 135 -13.17 17.65 -0.09
N THR A 136 -13.09 16.79 0.92
CA THR A 136 -12.61 17.16 2.25
C THR A 136 -11.09 17.29 2.30
N ASN A 137 -10.38 16.52 1.47
CA ASN A 137 -8.92 16.40 1.42
C ASN A 137 -8.29 17.06 0.17
N GLY A 138 -9.03 17.91 -0.54
CA GLY A 138 -8.58 18.64 -1.73
C GLY A 138 -8.68 20.13 -1.48
#